data_AF-A0A6M2CAJ2-F1
#
_entry.id   AF-A0A6M2CAJ2-F1
#
_cell.length_a   1.000
_cell.length_b   1.000
_cell.length_c   1.000
_cell.angle_alpha   90.00
_cell.angle_beta   90.00
_cell.angle_gamma   90.00
#
_symmetry.space_group_name_H-M   'P 1'
#
loop_
_entity.id
_entity.type
_entity.pdbx_description
1 polymer ?
#
loop_
_entity_poly.entity_id
_entity_poly.type
_entity_poly.pdbx_seq_one_letter_code
_entity_poly.pdbx_strand_id
1 'polypeptide(L)' 'MKMKDLKKTWGEQKQHLKLKFAALTDTEVLFLEGKEEEMMTKLQIKLGKTRQELHQIISAL' A
#
# COMPACT_ATOMS: atom_id res chain seq x y z
N MET A 1 -13.99 15.29 14.44
CA MET A 1 -12.57 14.88 14.41
C MET A 1 -12.11 14.97 12.96
N LYS A 2 -11.05 15.74 12.66
CA LYS A 2 -10.72 16.24 11.31
C LYS A 2 -10.17 15.12 10.43
N MET A 3 -10.76 14.90 9.24
CA MET A 3 -10.29 14.00 8.17
C MET A 3 -8.99 14.48 7.47
N LYS A 4 -8.08 15.16 8.19
CA LYS A 4 -6.87 15.77 7.61
C LYS A 4 -5.58 14.99 7.85
N ASP A 5 -5.63 13.88 8.59
CA ASP A 5 -4.43 13.15 9.00
C ASP A 5 -4.03 11.98 8.07
N LEU A 6 -4.88 11.60 7.10
CA LEU A 6 -4.57 10.56 6.10
C LEU A 6 -3.47 10.95 5.08
N LYS A 7 -3.10 12.24 5.05
CA LYS A 7 -1.95 12.76 4.27
C LYS A 7 -0.65 12.79 5.09
N LYS A 8 -0.56 12.07 6.22
CA LYS A 8 0.74 11.65 6.76
C LYS A 8 1.36 10.64 5.79
N THR A 9 1.99 11.26 4.79
CA THR A 9 2.97 10.76 3.83
C THR A 9 2.81 9.29 3.42
N TRP A 10 2.30 9.08 2.21
CA TRP A 10 2.40 7.85 1.41
C TRP A 10 3.73 7.07 1.58
N GLY A 11 4.85 7.77 1.84
CA GLY A 11 6.14 7.17 2.19
C GLY A 11 6.16 6.35 3.49
N GLU A 12 5.44 6.76 4.54
CA GLU A 12 5.30 6.01 5.81
C GLU A 12 4.43 4.78 5.62
N GLN A 13 3.30 4.91 4.90
CA GLN A 13 2.45 3.78 4.54
C GLN A 13 3.23 2.76 3.68
N LYS A 14 4.06 3.23 2.74
CA LYS A 14 5.01 2.39 1.98
C LYS A 14 5.99 1.65 2.89
N GLN A 15 6.60 2.34 3.86
CA GLN A 15 7.54 1.73 4.81
C GLN A 15 6.85 0.64 5.65
N HIS A 16 5.65 0.91 6.18
CA HIS A 16 4.87 -0.08 6.91
C HIS A 16 4.45 -1.28 6.05
N LEU A 17 4.05 -1.06 4.80
CA LEU A 17 3.75 -2.17 3.87
C LEU A 17 4.98 -3.02 3.60
N LYS A 18 6.16 -2.42 3.40
CA LYS A 18 7.43 -3.15 3.22
C LYS A 18 7.82 -3.96 4.47
N LEU A 19 7.61 -3.41 5.66
CA LEU A 19 7.87 -4.11 6.92
C LEU A 19 6.90 -5.26 7.14
N LYS A 20 5.61 -5.04 6.89
CA LYS A 20 4.55 -6.03 7.09
C LYS A 20 4.58 -7.14 6.05
N PHE A 21 5.03 -6.80 4.84
CA PHE A 21 5.17 -7.73 3.74
C PHE A 21 6.61 -7.73 3.22
N ALA A 22 7.44 -8.59 3.80
CA ALA A 22 8.82 -8.80 3.34
C ALA A 22 8.90 -9.19 1.84
N ALA A 23 7.81 -9.72 1.27
CA ALA A 23 7.67 -9.99 -0.17
C ALA A 23 7.60 -8.73 -1.06
N LEU A 24 7.46 -7.53 -0.48
CA LEU A 24 7.38 -6.25 -1.19
C LEU A 24 8.73 -5.53 -1.33
N THR A 25 9.84 -6.16 -0.94
CA THR A 25 11.21 -5.62 -1.02
C THR A 25 11.60 -5.19 -2.45
N ASP A 26 11.25 -5.96 -3.48
CA ASP A 26 11.54 -5.65 -4.91
C ASP A 26 10.56 -4.68 -5.58
N THR A 27 9.66 -4.08 -4.83
CA THR A 27 8.53 -3.34 -5.39
C THR A 27 8.61 -1.85 -5.09
N GLU A 28 9.78 -1.27 -5.35
CA GLU A 28 10.05 0.17 -5.30
C GLU A 28 9.15 0.96 -6.27
N VAL A 29 8.88 0.38 -7.45
CA VAL A 29 8.07 0.95 -8.55
C VAL A 29 6.57 0.99 -8.25
N LEU A 30 6.10 0.24 -7.25
CA LEU A 30 4.68 0.23 -6.86
C LEU A 30 4.19 1.57 -6.30
N PHE A 31 5.08 2.40 -5.79
CA PHE A 31 4.69 3.56 -5.01
C PHE A 31 4.87 4.89 -5.77
N LEU A 32 4.90 4.82 -7.10
CA LEU A 32 4.94 6.00 -7.95
C LEU A 32 3.56 6.69 -7.94
N GLU A 33 3.58 8.01 -7.78
CA GLU A 33 2.37 8.84 -7.82
C GLU A 33 1.65 8.65 -9.17
N GLY A 34 0.33 8.42 -9.12
CA GLY A 34 -0.48 8.11 -10.30
C GLY A 34 -0.49 6.64 -10.75
N LYS A 35 0.23 5.74 -10.06
CA LYS A 35 0.23 4.28 -10.35
C LYS A 35 -0.50 3.42 -9.32
N GLU A 36 -1.42 4.00 -8.56
CA GLU A 36 -2.15 3.30 -7.49
C GLU A 36 -2.92 2.06 -8.01
N GLU A 37 -3.56 2.13 -9.18
CA GLU A 37 -4.26 0.99 -9.82
C GLU A 37 -3.28 -0.16 -10.17
N GLU A 38 -2.12 0.19 -10.74
CA GLU A 38 -1.06 -0.77 -11.09
C GLU A 38 -0.46 -1.39 -9.82
N MET A 39 -0.33 -0.59 -8.76
CA MET A 39 0.09 -1.03 -7.44
C MET A 39 -0.86 -2.07 -6.87
N MET A 40 -2.14 -1.73 -6.79
CA MET A 40 -3.16 -2.59 -6.19
C MET A 40 -3.22 -3.94 -6.90
N THR A 41 -3.16 -3.94 -8.24
CA THR A 41 -3.16 -5.18 -9.02
C THR A 41 -1.94 -6.06 -8.72
N LYS A 42 -0.74 -5.47 -8.64
CA LYS A 42 0.48 -6.22 -8.29
C LYS A 42 0.47 -6.71 -6.84
N LEU A 43 -0.08 -5.92 -5.91
CA LEU A 43 -0.27 -6.33 -4.51
C LEU A 43 -1.24 -7.50 -4.40
N GLN A 44 -2.33 -7.52 -5.16
CA GLN A 44 -3.26 -8.65 -5.18
C GLN A 44 -2.56 -9.94 -5.60
N ILE A 45 -1.76 -9.88 -6.67
CA ILE A 45 -1.04 -11.04 -7.21
C ILE A 45 0.07 -11.49 -6.25
N LYS A 46 0.89 -10.57 -5.73
CA LYS A 46 2.01 -10.90 -4.83
C LYS A 46 1.54 -11.43 -3.47
N LEU A 47 0.51 -10.83 -2.91
CA LEU A 47 0.02 -11.17 -1.57
C LEU A 47 -1.09 -12.23 -1.59
N GLY A 48 -1.61 -12.57 -2.78
CA GLY A 48 -2.76 -13.46 -2.93
C GLY A 48 -4.02 -12.91 -2.26
N LYS A 49 -4.12 -11.59 -2.11
CA LYS A 49 -5.20 -10.91 -1.38
C LYS A 49 -6.18 -10.23 -2.31
N THR A 50 -7.42 -10.11 -1.84
CA THR A 50 -8.45 -9.36 -2.55
C THR A 50 -8.20 -7.85 -2.45
N ARG A 51 -8.72 -7.07 -3.41
CA ARG A 51 -8.70 -5.59 -3.36
C ARG A 51 -9.21 -5.08 -2.01
N GLN A 52 -10.27 -5.69 -1.49
CA GLN A 52 -10.91 -5.27 -0.25
C GLN A 52 -10.01 -5.48 0.98
N GLU A 53 -9.33 -6.63 1.09
CA GLU A 53 -8.33 -6.85 2.14
C GLU A 53 -7.16 -5.87 2.05
N LEU A 54 -6.68 -5.60 0.83
CA LEU A 54 -5.60 -4.63 0.62
C LEU A 54 -6.04 -3.23 1.05
N HIS A 55 -7.25 -2.81 0.70
CA HIS A 55 -7.82 -1.54 1.15
C HIS A 55 -7.91 -1.50 2.68
N GLN A 56 -8.35 -2.57 3.33
CA GLN A 56 -8.39 -2.63 4.80
C GLN A 56 -7.00 -2.48 5.40
N ILE A 57 -6.00 -3.18 4.85
CA ILE A 57 -4.62 -3.07 5.30
C ILE A 57 -4.10 -1.65 5.13
N ILE A 58 -4.27 -1.04 3.96
CA ILE A 58 -3.82 0.32 3.66
C ILE A 58 -4.55 1.36 4.53
N SER A 59 -5.85 1.17 4.77
CA SER A 59 -6.66 2.07 5.61
C SER A 59 -6.39 1.94 7.10
N ALA A 60 -5.85 0.80 7.53
CA ALA A 60 -5.49 0.52 8.92
C ALA A 60 -4.03 0.91 9.25
N LEU A 61 -3.32 1.51 8.28
CA LEU A 61 -1.97 2.07 8.42
C LEU A 61 -2.05 3.58 8.59
#